data_AF-A0A368QEE9-F1
#
_entry.id   AF-A0A368QEE9-F1
#
_cell.length_a   1.000
_cell.length_b   1.000
_cell.length_c   1.000
_cell.angle_alpha   90.00
_cell.angle_beta   90.00
_cell.angle_gamma   90.00
#
_symmetry.space_group_name_H-M   'P 1'
#
loop_
_entity.id
_entity.type
_entity.pdbx_description
1 polymer ?
#
loop_
_entity_poly.entity_id
_entity_poly.type
_entity_poly.pdbx_seq_one_letter_code
_entity_poly.pdbx_strand_id
1 'polypeptide(L)'
;MATATARLVLLVALVAGSSCSAWAAVQVAADERQKEADVAAPVIHALRPMVGSAGDLGRRGGVPCDSWRLAVEAYNKRDWRTVPVDCEGYVGHYMLGGHYRQDSGDVVDEAVAYAEGLKLGGKGKEVWVFDTDETTLSNLPYYATDGFGI
;
A
#
# COMPACT_ATOMS: atom_id res chain seq x y z
N MET A 1 -22.31 6.14 -54.33
CA MET A 1 -21.48 7.36 -54.19
C MET A 1 -20.42 7.10 -53.14
N ALA A 2 -19.17 7.42 -53.49
CA ALA A 2 -18.13 7.95 -52.61
C ALA A 2 -17.82 7.16 -51.32
N THR A 3 -16.78 6.32 -51.31
CA THR A 3 -15.40 6.65 -50.87
C THR A 3 -15.31 6.79 -49.35
N ALA A 4 -14.64 5.89 -48.62
CA ALA A 4 -13.18 5.78 -48.47
C ALA A 4 -12.93 5.88 -46.94
N THR A 5 -12.01 5.15 -46.33
CA THR A 5 -10.57 5.40 -46.40
C THR A 5 -9.91 4.29 -45.56
N ALA A 6 -9.08 3.45 -46.19
CA ALA A 6 -7.62 3.53 -46.19
C ALA A 6 -7.00 3.08 -44.84
N ARG A 7 -6.43 1.87 -44.78
CA ARG A 7 -5.01 1.53 -45.11
C ARG A 7 -4.04 2.32 -44.22
N LEU A 8 -2.97 1.80 -43.63
CA LEU A 8 -2.25 0.52 -43.63
C LEU A 8 -0.99 0.86 -42.80
N VAL A 9 -0.54 0.05 -41.86
CA VAL A 9 0.90 0.06 -41.51
C VAL A 9 1.39 -1.38 -41.44
N LEU A 10 2.14 -1.72 -42.47
CA LEU A 10 2.97 -2.90 -42.57
C LEU A 10 4.34 -2.52 -42.01
N LEU A 11 4.88 -3.28 -41.05
CA LEU A 11 6.31 -3.35 -40.82
C LEU A 11 6.75 -4.81 -40.84
N VAL A 12 7.46 -5.12 -41.92
CA VAL A 12 8.17 -6.35 -42.21
C VAL A 12 9.55 -6.25 -41.54
N ALA A 13 10.00 -7.31 -40.87
CA ALA A 13 11.41 -7.68 -40.91
C ALA A 13 11.56 -9.19 -40.67
N LEU A 14 12.09 -9.85 -41.70
CA LEU A 14 12.43 -11.25 -41.76
C LEU A 14 13.56 -11.60 -40.77
N VAL A 15 13.50 -12.78 -40.17
CA VAL A 15 14.72 -13.57 -39.96
C VAL A 15 14.53 -14.91 -40.67
N ALA A 16 15.43 -15.12 -41.63
CA ALA A 16 15.47 -16.23 -42.55
C ALA A 16 15.86 -17.54 -41.85
N GLY A 17 15.48 -18.65 -42.48
CA GLY A 17 16.37 -19.80 -42.55
C GLY A 17 15.94 -21.04 -41.77
N SER A 18 14.96 -21.74 -42.33
CA SER A 18 15.06 -23.16 -42.69
C SER A 18 15.68 -24.15 -41.69
N SER A 19 14.84 -24.96 -41.05
CA SER A 19 14.83 -26.39 -41.34
C SER A 19 13.49 -27.06 -40.97
N CYS A 20 12.85 -27.55 -42.02
CA CYS A 20 12.01 -28.74 -42.10
C CYS A 20 11.66 -29.46 -40.79
N SER A 21 10.41 -29.35 -40.33
CA SER A 21 9.42 -30.44 -40.41
C SER A 21 8.17 -30.06 -39.62
N ALA A 22 7.09 -29.86 -40.37
CA ALA A 22 5.75 -29.90 -39.82
C ALA A 22 5.41 -31.35 -39.47
N TRP A 23 4.88 -31.58 -38.26
CA TRP A 23 3.71 -32.41 -37.95
C TRP A 23 3.53 -32.36 -36.43
N ALA A 24 2.61 -31.52 -35.95
CA ALA A 24 1.22 -31.90 -35.72
C ALA A 24 1.10 -32.82 -34.50
N ALA A 25 0.68 -32.25 -33.37
CA ALA A 25 -0.38 -32.78 -32.51
C ALA A 25 -0.36 -32.01 -31.18
N VAL A 26 -1.08 -30.89 -31.16
CA VAL A 26 -1.78 -30.49 -29.95
C VAL A 26 -2.80 -31.59 -29.66
N GLN A 27 -2.64 -32.34 -28.57
CA GLN A 27 -3.73 -33.01 -27.83
C GLN A 27 -3.11 -33.65 -26.57
N VAL A 28 -3.38 -33.12 -25.37
CA VAL A 28 -4.48 -33.52 -24.45
C VAL A 28 -4.09 -34.74 -23.59
N ALA A 29 -4.44 -34.67 -22.29
CA ALA A 29 -4.25 -35.63 -21.18
C ALA A 29 -2.90 -35.46 -20.45
N ALA A 30 -2.76 -34.74 -19.32
CA ALA A 30 -3.59 -34.70 -18.12
C ALA A 30 -4.01 -36.11 -17.65
N ASP A 31 -3.57 -36.47 -16.44
CA ASP A 31 -3.91 -37.67 -15.69
C ASP A 31 -3.41 -38.99 -16.30
N GLU A 32 -2.53 -39.76 -15.66
CA GLU A 32 -2.79 -40.36 -14.35
C GLU A 32 -1.49 -40.92 -13.71
N ARG A 33 -1.43 -40.81 -12.38
CA ARG A 33 -0.91 -41.79 -11.41
C ARG A 33 0.57 -41.81 -10.99
N GLN A 34 0.70 -41.52 -9.69
CA GLN A 34 1.58 -42.12 -8.67
C GLN A 34 3.00 -41.60 -8.52
N LYS A 35 3.18 -40.68 -7.56
CA LYS A 35 3.47 -41.11 -6.18
C LYS A 35 3.21 -39.98 -5.17
N GLU A 36 2.00 -39.96 -4.64
CA GLU A 36 1.67 -39.27 -3.40
C GLU A 36 2.06 -40.20 -2.24
N ALA A 37 3.17 -39.91 -1.57
CA ALA A 37 3.52 -40.38 -0.23
C ALA A 37 4.83 -39.74 0.24
N ASP A 38 4.79 -38.43 0.53
CA ASP A 38 5.47 -37.91 1.71
C ASP A 38 4.71 -36.66 2.17
N VAL A 39 3.73 -36.89 3.06
CA VAL A 39 2.97 -35.82 3.71
C VAL A 39 3.90 -35.19 4.74
N ALA A 40 4.79 -34.32 4.28
CA ALA A 40 5.42 -33.33 5.14
C ALA A 40 4.37 -32.25 5.43
N ALA A 41 3.99 -32.14 6.70
CA ALA A 41 3.04 -31.18 7.24
C ALA A 41 3.20 -29.78 6.64
N PRO A 42 2.09 -29.02 6.46
CA PRO A 42 2.12 -27.75 5.75
C PRO A 42 3.19 -26.86 6.37
N VAL A 43 4.16 -26.50 5.52
CA VAL A 43 5.10 -25.41 5.77
C VAL A 43 4.23 -24.25 6.19
N ILE A 44 4.18 -23.97 7.50
CA ILE A 44 3.59 -22.75 8.00
C ILE A 44 4.31 -21.67 7.22
N HIS A 45 3.62 -21.07 6.24
CA HIS A 45 4.11 -19.92 5.53
C HIS A 45 4.72 -19.01 6.58
N ALA A 46 5.94 -18.54 6.38
CA ALA A 46 6.59 -17.62 7.29
C ALA A 46 5.67 -16.40 7.49
N LEU A 47 4.79 -16.45 8.50
CA LEU A 47 3.75 -15.45 8.77
C LEU A 47 4.33 -14.18 9.39
N ARG A 48 5.64 -13.95 9.24
CA ARG A 48 6.29 -12.70 9.58
C ARG A 48 7.42 -12.43 8.59
N PRO A 49 7.25 -11.48 7.66
CA PRO A 49 8.38 -10.91 6.94
C PRO A 49 9.40 -10.42 7.98
N MET A 50 10.64 -10.90 7.91
CA MET A 50 11.74 -10.48 8.79
C MET A 50 12.25 -9.06 8.50
N VAL A 51 11.50 -8.26 7.74
CA VAL A 51 11.85 -6.88 7.36
C VAL A 51 10.58 -6.07 7.10
N GLY A 52 9.81 -5.81 8.15
CA GLY A 52 9.12 -4.52 8.23
C GLY A 52 10.17 -3.43 8.48
N SER A 53 9.91 -2.19 8.08
CA SER A 53 10.81 -1.02 8.23
C SER A 53 11.19 -0.66 9.69
N ALA A 54 10.92 -1.55 10.65
CA ALA A 54 11.19 -1.43 12.08
C ALA A 54 12.04 -2.61 12.63
N GLY A 55 12.88 -3.22 11.80
CA GLY A 55 13.84 -4.26 12.23
C GLY A 55 15.02 -3.70 13.03
N ASP A 56 15.37 -4.39 14.12
CA ASP A 56 16.51 -4.20 15.05
C ASP A 56 16.64 -2.87 15.81
N LEU A 57 16.14 -1.74 15.29
CA LEU A 57 16.14 -0.43 15.97
C LEU A 57 15.17 -0.37 17.15
N GLY A 58 13.99 -1.00 17.03
CA GLY A 58 13.01 -1.08 18.12
C GLY A 58 13.43 -1.97 19.30
N ARG A 59 14.48 -2.79 19.16
CA ARG A 59 14.88 -3.78 20.18
C ARG A 59 15.87 -3.24 21.21
N ARG A 60 16.51 -2.10 20.95
CA ARG A 60 17.55 -1.51 21.82
C ARG A 60 17.07 -0.31 22.66
N GLY A 61 15.92 0.31 22.34
CA GLY A 61 15.44 1.56 22.96
C GLY A 61 14.09 1.51 23.72
N GLY A 62 13.34 0.40 23.68
CA GLY A 62 12.01 0.31 24.32
C GLY A 62 10.92 -0.20 23.38
N VAL A 63 9.72 0.37 23.46
CA VAL A 63 8.58 0.01 22.58
C VAL A 63 8.96 0.34 21.12
N PRO A 64 8.80 -0.59 20.16
CA PRO A 64 9.05 -0.31 18.75
C PRO A 64 8.30 0.95 18.27
N CYS A 65 8.92 1.79 17.46
CA CYS A 65 8.36 3.10 17.08
C CYS A 65 7.01 3.01 16.35
N ASP A 66 6.79 1.92 15.61
CA ASP A 66 5.50 1.61 14.99
C ASP A 66 4.42 1.24 16.02
N SER A 67 4.79 0.48 17.04
CA SER A 67 3.93 0.15 18.17
C SER A 67 3.64 1.39 19.02
N TRP A 68 4.62 2.29 19.18
CA TRP A 68 4.43 3.58 19.84
C TRP A 68 3.45 4.46 19.07
N ARG A 69 3.63 4.62 17.74
CA ARG A 69 2.70 5.36 16.89
C ARG A 69 1.29 4.79 17.00
N LEU A 70 1.14 3.48 16.84
CA LEU A 70 -0.16 2.81 16.98
C LEU A 70 -0.79 3.06 18.36
N ALA A 71 0.00 3.05 19.43
CA ALA A 71 -0.51 3.36 20.77
C ALA A 71 -0.95 4.81 20.91
N VAL A 72 -0.29 5.77 20.25
CA VAL A 72 -0.72 7.18 20.20
C VAL A 72 -2.03 7.32 19.42
N GLU A 73 -2.10 6.78 18.20
CA GLU A 73 -3.30 6.84 17.34
C GLU A 73 -4.52 6.17 18.00
N ALA A 74 -4.32 5.03 18.66
CA ALA A 74 -5.37 4.30 19.36
C ALA A 74 -5.68 4.87 20.76
N TYR A 75 -5.14 6.03 21.12
CA TYR A 75 -5.36 6.70 22.41
C TYR A 75 -4.94 5.89 23.64
N ASN A 76 -4.08 4.88 23.47
CA ASN A 76 -3.51 4.08 24.55
C ASN A 76 -2.32 4.78 25.23
N LYS A 77 -1.55 5.57 24.46
CA LYS A 77 -0.45 6.40 24.94
C LYS A 77 -0.88 7.87 24.89
N ARG A 78 -1.11 8.46 26.06
CA ARG A 78 -1.63 9.82 26.24
C ARG A 78 -0.59 10.72 26.90
N ASP A 79 -0.82 12.04 26.79
CA ASP A 79 -0.03 13.09 27.45
C ASP A 79 1.48 12.99 27.18
N TRP A 80 1.85 12.44 26.03
CA TRP A 80 3.23 12.48 25.54
C TRP A 80 3.53 13.92 25.09
N ARG A 81 4.74 14.39 25.39
CA ARG A 81 5.15 15.76 25.07
C ARG A 81 5.93 15.86 23.78
N THR A 82 6.76 14.85 23.53
CA THR A 82 7.61 14.76 22.34
C THR A 82 7.67 13.32 21.85
N VAL A 83 8.00 13.17 20.57
CA VAL A 83 8.33 11.88 19.97
C VAL A 83 9.53 11.28 20.71
N PRO A 84 9.57 9.97 21.01
CA PRO A 84 10.77 9.34 21.55
C PRO A 84 11.97 9.63 20.64
N VAL A 85 13.09 10.06 21.21
CA VAL A 85 14.28 10.47 20.44
C VAL A 85 14.76 9.40 19.45
N ASP A 86 14.68 8.12 19.84
CA ASP A 86 15.07 7.00 18.98
C ASP A 86 14.10 6.77 17.80
N CYS A 87 12.95 7.44 17.78
CA CYS A 87 11.91 7.34 16.76
C CYS A 87 11.90 8.51 15.76
N GLU A 88 12.80 9.50 15.87
CA GLU A 88 12.92 10.60 14.89
C GLU A 88 12.96 10.06 13.45
N GLY A 89 13.88 9.14 13.17
CA GLY A 89 14.02 8.56 11.83
C GLY A 89 12.78 7.80 11.38
N TYR A 90 12.13 7.06 12.29
CA TYR A 90 10.88 6.36 11.99
C TYR A 90 9.77 7.34 11.60
N VAL A 91 9.55 8.40 12.39
CA VAL A 91 8.51 9.40 12.12
C VAL A 91 8.82 10.15 10.83
N GLY A 92 10.07 10.56 10.60
CA GLY A 92 10.49 11.19 9.35
C GLY A 92 10.19 10.31 8.13
N HIS A 93 10.50 9.02 8.18
CA HIS A 93 10.19 8.07 7.11
C HIS A 93 8.68 7.85 6.93
N TYR A 94 7.90 7.82 8.01
CA TYR A 94 6.45 7.70 7.94
C TYR A 94 5.81 8.93 7.28
N MET A 95 6.19 10.14 7.71
CA MET A 95 5.63 11.41 7.26
C MET A 95 6.05 11.80 5.84
N LEU A 96 7.35 11.65 5.51
CA LEU A 96 7.89 12.00 4.19
C LEU A 96 7.77 10.86 3.18
N GLY A 97 7.54 9.63 3.64
CA GLY A 97 7.32 8.47 2.80
C GLY A 97 5.89 8.40 2.25
N GLY A 98 5.54 7.20 1.76
CA GLY A 98 4.19 6.96 1.22
C GLY A 98 3.14 6.61 2.27
N HIS A 99 3.54 6.24 3.49
CA HIS A 99 2.61 5.66 4.48
C HIS A 99 1.63 6.70 5.03
N TYR A 100 2.11 7.86 5.50
CA TYR A 100 1.21 8.91 6.01
C TYR A 100 0.15 9.34 4.99
N ARG A 101 0.54 9.45 3.71
CA ARG A 101 -0.39 9.77 2.62
C ARG A 101 -1.44 8.69 2.37
N GLN A 102 -1.04 7.41 2.45
CA GLN A 102 -1.96 6.29 2.28
C GLN A 102 -2.94 6.23 3.46
N ASP A 103 -2.44 6.25 4.69
CA ASP A 103 -3.27 6.26 5.90
C ASP A 103 -4.29 7.43 5.88
N SER A 104 -3.85 8.63 5.46
CA SER A 104 -4.74 9.80 5.32
C SER A 104 -5.80 9.62 4.23
N GLY A 105 -5.42 9.02 3.09
CA GLY A 105 -6.33 8.72 1.99
C GLY A 105 -7.42 7.76 2.40
N ASP A 106 -7.06 6.67 3.08
CA ASP A 106 -8.00 5.65 3.54
C ASP A 106 -9.05 6.24 4.51
N VAL A 107 -8.64 7.13 5.42
CA VAL A 107 -9.56 7.81 6.35
C VAL A 107 -10.50 8.77 5.61
N VAL A 108 -9.99 9.50 4.61
CA VAL A 108 -10.82 10.41 3.79
C VAL A 108 -11.83 9.62 2.96
N ASP A 109 -11.42 8.51 2.36
CA ASP A 109 -12.31 7.68 1.54
C ASP A 109 -13.46 7.10 2.40
N GLU A 110 -13.17 6.62 3.61
CA GLU A 110 -14.21 6.15 4.54
C GLU A 110 -15.13 7.29 4.99
N ALA A 111 -14.57 8.47 5.28
CA ALA A 111 -15.36 9.65 5.64
C ALA A 111 -16.31 10.08 4.51
N VAL A 112 -15.84 10.09 3.26
CA VAL A 112 -16.66 10.39 2.08
C VAL A 112 -17.75 9.33 1.89
N ALA A 113 -17.39 8.05 1.96
CA ALA A 113 -18.37 6.95 1.83
C ALA A 113 -19.46 7.05 2.90
N TYR A 114 -19.09 7.38 4.15
CA TYR A 114 -20.06 7.66 5.21
C TYR A 114 -20.96 8.84 4.85
N ALA A 115 -20.39 9.97 4.40
CA ALA A 115 -21.13 11.16 4.02
C ALA A 115 -22.18 10.89 2.93
N GLU A 116 -21.77 10.17 1.87
CA GLU A 116 -22.62 9.80 0.74
C GLU A 116 -23.75 8.83 1.14
N GLY A 117 -23.53 8.03 2.17
CA GLY A 117 -24.53 7.11 2.73
C GLY A 117 -25.64 7.78 3.55
N LEU A 118 -25.50 9.06 3.93
CA LEU A 118 -26.45 9.74 4.80
C LEU A 118 -27.70 10.22 4.07
N LYS A 119 -28.87 9.98 4.67
CA LYS A 119 -30.14 10.62 4.25
C LYS A 119 -30.31 11.95 4.98
N LEU A 120 -29.88 13.02 4.32
CA LEU A 120 -29.92 14.36 4.87
C LEU A 120 -31.32 15.00 4.74
N GLY A 121 -31.63 15.95 5.65
CA GLY A 121 -32.93 16.62 5.69
C GLY A 121 -33.16 17.61 4.54
N GLY A 122 -32.10 17.99 3.82
CA GLY A 122 -32.16 18.85 2.63
C GLY A 122 -32.47 20.31 2.95
N LYS A 123 -32.27 20.74 4.20
CA LYS A 123 -32.61 22.10 4.66
C LYS A 123 -31.41 23.07 4.63
N GLY A 124 -30.25 22.61 4.13
CA GLY A 124 -29.03 23.42 4.05
C GLY A 124 -28.43 23.72 5.43
N LYS A 125 -28.67 22.83 6.40
CA LYS A 125 -28.18 22.95 7.78
C LYS A 125 -27.17 21.85 8.13
N GLU A 126 -26.82 21.05 7.14
CA GLU A 126 -25.87 19.96 7.24
C GLU A 126 -24.45 20.53 7.23
N VAL A 127 -23.67 20.21 8.25
CA VAL A 127 -22.34 20.77 8.48
C VAL A 127 -21.36 19.64 8.75
N TRP A 128 -20.16 19.77 8.18
CA TRP A 128 -18.99 18.97 8.52
C TRP A 128 -17.96 19.88 9.15
N VAL A 129 -17.41 19.49 10.30
CA VAL A 129 -16.42 20.27 11.02
C VAL A 129 -15.05 19.66 10.74
N PHE A 130 -14.10 20.51 10.35
CA PHE A 130 -12.71 20.13 10.12
C PHE A 130 -11.82 20.89 11.08
N ASP A 131 -10.81 20.19 11.61
CA ASP A 131 -9.69 20.85 12.25
C ASP A 131 -8.74 21.46 11.19
N THR A 132 -7.88 22.38 11.61
CA THR A 132 -6.93 23.05 10.73
C THR A 132 -5.60 22.30 10.69
N ASP A 133 -4.86 22.31 11.79
CA ASP A 133 -3.50 21.80 11.85
C ASP A 133 -3.46 20.26 11.79
N GLU A 134 -2.59 19.73 10.93
CA GLU A 134 -2.45 18.30 10.59
C GLU A 134 -3.75 17.58 10.15
N THR A 135 -4.78 18.35 9.80
CA THR A 135 -6.04 17.81 9.23
C THR A 135 -6.29 18.39 7.84
N THR A 136 -6.41 19.71 7.73
CA THR A 136 -6.60 20.39 6.44
C THR A 136 -5.35 21.15 5.98
N LEU A 137 -4.46 21.50 6.91
CA LEU A 137 -3.16 22.13 6.66
C LEU A 137 -2.06 21.35 7.40
N SER A 138 -0.95 21.08 6.73
CA SER A 138 0.17 20.38 7.38
C SER A 138 1.26 21.35 7.85
N ASN A 139 1.72 21.14 9.09
CA ASN A 139 2.88 21.78 9.70
C ASN A 139 4.15 20.92 9.52
N LEU A 140 4.10 19.87 8.68
CA LEU A 140 5.24 19.02 8.37
C LEU A 140 6.50 19.80 7.94
N PRO A 141 6.44 20.91 7.16
CA PRO A 141 7.63 21.69 6.84
C PRO A 141 8.33 22.27 8.07
N TYR A 142 7.57 22.65 9.10
CA TYR A 142 8.12 23.13 10.38
C TYR A 142 8.81 21.97 11.10
N TYR A 143 8.09 20.87 11.34
CA TYR A 143 8.62 19.71 12.08
C TYR A 143 9.77 19.00 11.37
N ALA A 144 9.83 19.01 10.04
CA ALA A 144 10.93 18.40 9.28
C ALA A 144 12.28 19.09 9.52
N THR A 145 12.28 20.35 10.00
CA THR A 145 13.49 21.07 10.38
C THR A 145 13.80 21.02 11.87
N ASP A 146 12.89 20.46 12.68
CA ASP A 146 12.93 20.42 14.15
C ASP A 146 12.79 18.96 14.66
N GLY A 147 13.49 18.04 13.98
CA GLY A 147 13.60 16.63 14.40
C GLY A 147 12.28 15.86 14.45
N PHE A 148 11.27 16.25 13.67
CA PHE A 148 9.95 15.62 13.63
C PHE A 148 9.24 15.54 14.99
N GLY A 149 9.44 16.53 15.86
CA GLY A 149 8.71 16.66 17.13
C GLY A 149 9.35 15.98 18.34
N ILE A 150 10.67 15.78 18.30
CA ILE A 150 11.49 15.34 19.45
C ILE A 150 11.70 16.44 20.51
#